data_AF-A0A7S1MJ43-F1
#
_entry.id   AF-A0A7S1MJ43-F1
#
_cell.length_a   1.000
_cell.length_b   1.000
_cell.length_c   1.000
_cell.angle_alpha   90.00
_cell.angle_beta   90.00
_cell.angle_gamma   90.00
#
_symmetry.space_group_name_H-M   'P 1'
#
loop_
_entity.id
_entity.type
_entity.pdbx_description
1 polymer ?
#
loop_
_entity_poly.entity_id
_entity_poly.type
_entity_poly.pdbx_seq_one_letter_code
_entity_poly.pdbx_strand_id
1 'polypeptide(L)'
;KMLASMKDGDLRTVYEDVKAVVDASRPAIVKVIFETCLLTPDEIMDASILSVAAGAGFLKTSTGFNKGGATPDAIDTMLAVAGNECLVKASGGVRTAPDALAYITAGVKRIGTSSGIAIITGAASAGGY
;
A
#
# COMPACT_ATOMS: atom_id res chain seq x y z
N LYS A 1 -11.35 -10.08 4.28
CA LYS A 1 -11.27 -11.48 3.78
C LYS A 1 -9.94 -11.70 3.09
N MET A 2 -9.55 -10.79 2.19
CA MET A 2 -8.23 -10.73 1.55
C MET A 2 -7.03 -11.26 2.37
N LEU A 3 -6.68 -10.66 3.52
CA LEU A 3 -5.46 -11.05 4.26
C LEU A 3 -5.44 -12.53 4.69
N ALA A 4 -6.57 -13.04 5.19
CA ALA A 4 -6.68 -14.45 5.58
C ALA A 4 -6.55 -15.36 4.35
N SER A 5 -7.28 -15.04 3.27
CA SER A 5 -7.21 -15.79 2.01
C SER A 5 -5.80 -15.78 1.39
N MET A 6 -5.06 -14.66 1.48
CA MET A 6 -3.66 -14.61 1.06
C MET A 6 -2.80 -15.59 1.86
N LYS A 7 -2.96 -15.62 3.19
CA LYS A 7 -2.22 -16.54 4.07
C LYS A 7 -2.55 -18.01 3.83
N ASP A 8 -3.77 -18.28 3.41
CA ASP A 8 -4.23 -19.63 3.08
C ASP A 8 -3.90 -20.03 1.64
N GLY A 9 -3.29 -19.15 0.84
CA GLY A 9 -2.96 -19.38 -0.57
C GLY A 9 -4.18 -19.39 -1.50
N ASP A 10 -5.35 -18.93 -1.03
CA ASP A 10 -6.57 -18.81 -1.83
C ASP A 10 -6.57 -17.52 -2.65
N LEU A 11 -5.73 -17.52 -3.69
CA LEU A 11 -5.54 -16.39 -4.60
C LEU A 11 -6.81 -16.02 -5.37
N ARG A 12 -7.71 -17.00 -5.59
CA ARG A 12 -8.97 -16.77 -6.29
C ARG A 12 -9.89 -15.88 -5.46
N THR A 13 -10.10 -16.22 -4.18
CA THR A 13 -10.94 -15.41 -3.29
C THR A 13 -10.38 -14.00 -3.14
N VAL A 14 -9.05 -13.84 -3.13
CA VAL A 14 -8.40 -12.52 -3.08
C VAL A 14 -8.76 -11.67 -4.29
N TYR A 15 -8.60 -12.22 -5.50
CA TYR A 15 -8.96 -11.52 -6.73
C TYR A 15 -10.45 -11.15 -6.77
N GLU A 16 -11.32 -12.10 -6.45
CA GLU A 16 -12.78 -11.89 -6.49
C GLU A 16 -13.23 -10.82 -5.45
N ASP A 17 -12.65 -10.82 -4.24
CA ASP A 17 -12.93 -9.82 -3.19
C ASP A 17 -12.55 -8.40 -3.65
N VAL A 18 -11.35 -8.24 -4.24
CA VAL A 18 -10.90 -6.94 -4.77
C VAL A 18 -11.74 -6.51 -5.97
N LYS A 19 -11.97 -7.42 -6.93
CA LYS A 19 -12.71 -7.12 -8.16
C LYS A 19 -14.14 -6.66 -7.88
N ALA A 20 -14.81 -7.32 -6.95
CA ALA A 20 -16.16 -6.93 -6.54
C ALA A 20 -16.23 -5.50 -6.01
N VAL A 21 -15.25 -5.09 -5.18
CA VAL A 21 -15.17 -3.72 -4.66
C VAL A 21 -14.84 -2.72 -5.77
N VAL A 22 -13.89 -3.04 -6.64
CA VAL A 22 -13.51 -2.19 -7.79
C VAL A 22 -14.72 -1.93 -8.68
N ASP A 23 -15.46 -2.97 -9.06
CA ASP A 23 -16.62 -2.84 -9.95
C ASP A 23 -17.75 -2.05 -9.32
N ALA A 24 -18.05 -2.32 -8.04
CA ALA A 24 -19.10 -1.61 -7.30
C ALA A 24 -18.75 -0.13 -7.05
N SER A 25 -17.47 0.23 -7.05
CA SER A 25 -17.01 1.58 -6.71
C SER A 25 -16.90 2.51 -7.93
N ARG A 26 -17.04 2.00 -9.16
CA ARG A 26 -16.84 2.83 -10.36
C ARG A 26 -17.78 4.06 -10.37
N PRO A 27 -17.28 5.26 -10.70
CA PRO A 27 -15.94 5.57 -11.22
C PRO A 27 -14.88 5.92 -10.16
N ALA A 28 -15.15 5.71 -8.86
CA ALA A 28 -14.21 6.03 -7.79
C ALA A 28 -12.96 5.14 -7.80
N ILE A 29 -11.83 5.73 -7.40
CA ILE A 29 -10.53 5.04 -7.32
C ILE A 29 -10.44 4.20 -6.04
N VAL A 30 -10.38 2.89 -6.21
CA VAL A 30 -10.12 1.93 -5.12
C VAL A 30 -8.63 1.82 -4.83
N LYS A 31 -8.30 1.77 -3.53
CA LYS A 31 -6.94 1.56 -3.02
C LYS A 31 -6.95 0.31 -2.17
N VAL A 32 -6.19 -0.71 -2.55
CA VAL A 32 -6.15 -1.98 -1.82
C VAL A 32 -5.04 -1.92 -0.78
N ILE A 33 -5.38 -2.19 0.48
CA ILE A 33 -4.43 -2.12 1.60
C ILE A 33 -3.98 -3.53 1.93
N PHE A 34 -2.68 -3.79 1.88
CA PHE A 34 -2.14 -5.15 2.07
C PHE A 34 -1.85 -5.49 3.53
N GLU A 35 -1.57 -4.48 4.36
CA GLU A 35 -0.98 -4.67 5.68
C GLU A 35 0.35 -5.43 5.58
N THR A 36 1.28 -4.86 4.81
CA THR A 36 2.56 -5.48 4.41
C THR A 36 3.39 -6.04 5.56
N CYS A 37 3.26 -5.51 6.79
CA CYS A 37 3.97 -6.04 7.95
C CYS A 37 3.54 -7.46 8.37
N LEU A 38 2.43 -7.96 7.80
CA LEU A 38 1.95 -9.32 8.02
C LEU A 38 2.21 -10.25 6.84
N LEU A 39 2.67 -9.72 5.70
CA LEU A 39 2.88 -10.50 4.48
C LEU A 39 4.35 -10.80 4.24
N THR A 40 4.64 -11.94 3.62
CA THR A 40 5.96 -12.25 3.07
C THR A 40 6.19 -11.48 1.77
N PRO A 41 7.44 -11.36 1.28
CA PRO A 41 7.72 -10.74 -0.02
C PRO A 41 6.92 -11.37 -1.17
N ASP A 42 6.81 -12.70 -1.20
CA ASP A 42 6.05 -13.43 -2.22
C ASP A 42 4.55 -13.12 -2.13
N GLU A 43 3.99 -13.05 -0.92
CA GLU A 43 2.58 -12.67 -0.73
C GLU A 43 2.33 -11.20 -1.11
N ILE A 44 3.29 -10.29 -0.91
CA ILE A 44 3.19 -8.89 -1.36
C ILE A 44 3.18 -8.84 -2.90
N MET A 45 4.04 -9.64 -3.55
CA MET A 45 4.07 -9.77 -5.01
C MET A 45 2.71 -10.27 -5.53
N ASP A 46 2.21 -11.38 -5.01
CA ASP A 46 0.92 -11.97 -5.41
C ASP A 46 -0.26 -11.02 -5.16
N ALA A 47 -0.33 -10.41 -3.97
CA ALA A 47 -1.37 -9.42 -3.65
C ALA A 47 -1.34 -8.22 -4.61
N SER A 48 -0.14 -7.78 -5.01
CA SER A 48 0.05 -6.73 -6.00
C SER A 48 -0.50 -7.14 -7.36
N ILE A 49 -0.11 -8.32 -7.86
CA ILE A 49 -0.51 -8.81 -9.18
C ILE A 49 -2.04 -8.93 -9.25
N LEU A 50 -2.65 -9.57 -8.26
CA LEU A 50 -4.10 -9.78 -8.21
C LEU A 50 -4.86 -8.45 -8.11
N SER A 51 -4.35 -7.50 -7.32
CA SER A 51 -5.00 -6.20 -7.17
C SER A 51 -4.92 -5.35 -8.44
N VAL A 52 -3.79 -5.37 -9.15
CA VAL A 52 -3.63 -4.70 -10.45
C VAL A 52 -4.56 -5.34 -11.48
N ALA A 53 -4.55 -6.68 -11.59
CA ALA A 53 -5.43 -7.42 -12.49
C ALA A 53 -6.92 -7.17 -12.22
N ALA A 54 -7.30 -6.99 -10.94
CA ALA A 54 -8.66 -6.66 -10.54
C ALA A 54 -9.07 -5.20 -10.86
N GLY A 55 -8.14 -4.36 -11.30
CA GLY A 55 -8.38 -2.97 -11.69
C GLY A 55 -8.28 -1.97 -10.53
N ALA A 56 -7.55 -2.28 -9.46
CA ALA A 56 -7.28 -1.33 -8.39
C ALA A 56 -6.47 -0.14 -8.94
N GLY A 57 -6.82 1.08 -8.55
CA GLY A 57 -6.06 2.27 -8.95
C GLY A 57 -4.89 2.59 -8.03
N PHE A 58 -4.88 2.05 -6.81
CA PHE A 58 -3.70 2.09 -5.95
C PHE A 58 -3.46 0.78 -5.20
N LEU A 59 -2.19 0.46 -5.03
CA LEU A 59 -1.70 -0.45 -3.99
C LEU A 59 -1.28 0.39 -2.77
N LYS A 60 -1.65 -0.02 -1.56
CA LYS A 60 -1.33 0.68 -0.31
C LYS A 60 -0.67 -0.26 0.69
N THR A 61 0.42 0.18 1.30
CA THR A 61 1.22 -0.66 2.22
C THR A 61 0.43 -1.09 3.46
N SER A 62 0.07 -0.15 4.33
CA SER A 62 -0.34 -0.46 5.72
C SER A 62 -1.59 0.30 6.14
N THR A 63 -2.31 -0.23 7.14
CA THR A 63 -3.44 0.49 7.73
C THR A 63 -2.98 1.57 8.70
N GLY A 64 -1.85 1.35 9.38
CA GLY A 64 -1.34 2.19 10.47
C GLY A 64 -1.77 1.71 11.86
N PHE A 65 -2.45 0.56 11.97
CA PHE A 65 -2.95 0.01 13.24
C PHE A 65 -2.23 -1.27 13.68
N ASN A 66 -1.17 -1.68 12.97
CA ASN A 66 -0.41 -2.90 13.25
C ASN A 66 1.07 -2.58 13.56
N LYS A 67 1.89 -3.62 13.72
CA LYS A 67 3.27 -3.56 14.22
C LYS A 67 4.28 -2.92 13.26
N GLY A 68 3.88 -2.57 12.04
CA GLY A 68 4.77 -2.02 11.02
C GLY A 68 4.06 -1.14 10.00
N GLY A 69 4.84 -0.32 9.31
CA GLY A 69 4.40 0.62 8.29
C GLY A 69 4.92 0.29 6.89
N ALA A 70 5.08 1.31 6.07
CA ALA A 70 5.77 1.19 4.78
C ALA A 70 7.25 0.83 5.00
N THR A 71 7.81 0.00 4.13
CA THR A 71 9.24 -0.33 4.07
C THR A 71 9.74 -0.18 2.63
N PRO A 72 11.03 0.12 2.41
CA PRO A 72 11.61 0.18 1.06
C PRO A 72 11.34 -1.10 0.25
N ASP A 73 11.63 -2.27 0.81
CA ASP A 73 11.49 -3.56 0.11
C ASP A 73 10.04 -3.83 -0.37
N ALA A 74 9.05 -3.50 0.47
CA ALA A 74 7.64 -3.64 0.10
C ALA A 74 7.26 -2.65 -1.02
N ILE A 75 7.77 -1.42 -0.94
CA ILE A 75 7.53 -0.39 -1.95
C ILE A 75 8.15 -0.77 -3.29
N ASP A 76 9.38 -1.28 -3.30
CA ASP A 76 10.07 -1.70 -4.52
C ASP A 76 9.31 -2.84 -5.21
N THR A 77 8.88 -3.83 -4.44
CA THR A 77 8.05 -4.94 -4.93
C THR A 77 6.72 -4.43 -5.53
N MET A 78 6.01 -3.58 -4.79
CA MET A 78 4.73 -3.03 -5.23
C MET A 78 4.87 -2.16 -6.48
N LEU A 79 5.92 -1.35 -6.57
CA LEU A 79 6.20 -0.50 -7.74
C LEU A 79 6.55 -1.34 -8.98
N ALA A 80 7.36 -2.39 -8.80
CA ALA A 80 7.72 -3.30 -9.89
C ALA A 80 6.49 -3.96 -10.52
N VAL A 81 5.51 -4.37 -9.70
CA VAL A 81 4.26 -4.95 -10.19
C VAL A 81 3.29 -3.91 -10.74
N ALA A 82 3.16 -2.77 -10.06
CA ALA A 82 2.19 -1.75 -10.44
C ALA A 82 2.48 -1.16 -11.83
N GLY A 83 3.76 -1.04 -12.20
CA GLY A 83 4.19 -0.53 -13.49
C GLY A 83 3.51 0.81 -13.82
N ASN A 84 2.89 0.87 -15.00
CA ASN A 84 2.10 2.04 -15.43
C ASN A 84 0.58 1.85 -15.25
N GLU A 85 0.14 0.70 -14.74
CA GLU A 85 -1.28 0.33 -14.66
C GLU A 85 -1.91 0.72 -13.32
N CYS A 86 -1.11 0.82 -12.26
CA CYS A 86 -1.54 1.14 -10.92
C CYS A 86 -0.56 2.08 -10.22
N LEU A 87 -1.01 2.79 -9.18
CA LEU A 87 -0.16 3.69 -8.41
C LEU A 87 0.14 3.11 -7.02
N VAL A 88 1.27 3.49 -6.41
CA VAL A 88 1.60 3.06 -5.05
C VAL A 88 1.38 4.19 -4.04
N LYS A 89 0.80 3.83 -2.89
CA LYS A 89 0.63 4.69 -1.71
C LYS A 89 1.39 4.11 -0.51
N ALA A 90 2.43 4.82 -0.07
CA ALA A 90 3.13 4.51 1.18
C ALA A 90 2.35 5.08 2.38
N SER A 91 2.16 4.28 3.42
CA SER A 91 1.54 4.74 4.68
C SER A 91 1.92 3.88 5.87
N GLY A 92 1.84 4.46 7.07
CA GLY A 92 2.38 3.89 8.30
C GLY A 92 3.86 4.23 8.42
N GLY A 93 4.25 4.92 9.49
CA GLY A 93 5.66 5.32 9.73
C GLY A 93 6.17 6.56 9.01
N VAL A 94 5.50 7.06 7.95
CA VAL A 94 6.01 8.23 7.20
C VAL A 94 5.77 9.52 7.96
N ARG A 95 6.77 10.03 8.68
CA ARG A 95 6.63 11.17 9.61
C ARG A 95 7.51 12.35 9.34
N THR A 96 8.61 12.16 8.63
CA THR A 96 9.59 13.21 8.37
C THR A 96 9.64 13.55 6.89
N ALA A 97 10.12 14.77 6.58
CA ALA A 97 10.36 15.16 5.19
C ALA A 97 11.33 14.22 4.47
N PRO A 98 12.45 13.79 5.08
CA PRO A 98 13.32 12.76 4.50
C PRO A 98 12.59 11.45 4.15
N ASP A 99 11.78 10.90 5.06
CA ASP A 99 11.05 9.64 4.79
C ASP A 99 10.08 9.79 3.62
N ALA A 100 9.33 10.88 3.61
CA ALA A 100 8.39 11.17 2.53
C ALA A 100 9.10 11.33 1.19
N LEU A 101 10.23 12.06 1.18
CA LEU A 101 11.03 12.31 -0.01
C LEU A 101 11.66 11.02 -0.55
N ALA A 102 12.13 10.12 0.33
CA ALA A 102 12.68 8.82 -0.08
C ALA A 102 11.64 8.01 -0.86
N TYR A 103 10.41 7.88 -0.36
CA TYR A 103 9.35 7.17 -1.07
C TYR A 103 8.92 7.85 -2.37
N ILE A 104 8.80 9.19 -2.36
CA ILE A 104 8.46 9.94 -3.58
C ILE A 104 9.53 9.71 -4.66
N THR A 105 10.81 9.75 -4.28
CA THR A 105 11.94 9.52 -5.18
C THR A 105 11.95 8.11 -5.74
N ALA A 106 11.56 7.11 -4.94
CA ALA A 106 11.41 5.72 -5.40
C ALA A 106 10.28 5.55 -6.43
N GLY A 107 9.30 6.46 -6.48
CA GLY A 107 8.20 6.43 -7.46
C GLY A 107 6.80 6.38 -6.85
N VAL A 108 6.69 6.35 -5.51
CA VAL A 108 5.41 6.39 -4.79
C VAL A 108 4.66 7.67 -5.13
N LYS A 109 3.39 7.55 -5.53
CA LYS A 109 2.57 8.71 -5.96
C LYS A 109 1.71 9.30 -4.84
N ARG A 110 1.62 8.64 -3.69
CA ARG A 110 0.87 9.18 -2.54
C ARG A 110 1.47 8.76 -1.21
N ILE A 111 1.59 9.71 -0.29
CA ILE A 111 1.92 9.45 1.11
C ILE A 111 0.65 9.48 1.96
N GLY A 112 0.41 8.48 2.80
CA GLY A 112 -0.62 8.48 3.83
C GLY A 112 0.01 8.70 5.20
N THR A 113 -0.22 9.88 5.79
CA THR A 113 0.38 10.28 7.06
C THR A 113 -0.54 11.27 7.80
N SER A 114 -0.50 11.24 9.13
CA SER A 114 -1.09 12.27 10.00
C SER A 114 -0.09 13.40 10.31
N SER A 115 1.20 13.20 10.04
CA SER A 115 2.27 14.19 10.26
C SER A 115 2.43 15.18 9.09
N GLY A 116 1.40 15.40 8.28
CA GLY A 116 1.50 16.17 7.03
C GLY A 116 2.02 17.59 7.22
N ILE A 117 1.56 18.30 8.26
CA ILE A 117 2.06 19.65 8.58
C ILE A 117 3.54 19.59 8.95
N ALA A 118 3.93 18.69 9.84
CA ALA A 118 5.31 18.54 10.28
C ALA A 118 6.27 18.22 9.12
N ILE A 119 5.83 17.37 8.19
CA ILE A 119 6.58 17.04 6.96
C ILE A 119 6.81 18.28 6.10
N ILE A 120 5.77 19.10 5.88
CA ILE A 120 5.87 20.29 5.03
C ILE A 120 6.67 21.40 5.71
N THR A 121 6.59 21.55 7.03
CA THR A 121 7.27 22.61 7.79
C THR A 121 8.65 22.19 8.31
N GLY A 122 9.05 20.93 8.17
CA GLY A 122 10.28 20.39 8.76
C GLY A 122 10.27 20.31 10.30
N ALA A 123 9.08 20.31 10.92
CA ALA A 123 8.96 20.23 12.37
C ALA A 123 9.06 18.77 12.87
N ALA A 124 9.45 18.59 14.14
CA ALA A 124 9.39 17.27 14.77
C ALA A 124 7.93 16.81 14.91
N SER A 125 7.66 15.52 14.70
CA SER A 125 6.33 14.94 14.91
C SER A 125 6.37 13.82 15.95
N ALA A 126 5.34 13.74 16.80
CA ALA A 126 5.19 12.70 17.82
C ALA A 126 4.10 11.69 17.42
N GLY A 127 4.36 10.39 17.54
CA GLY A 127 3.40 9.30 17.26
C GLY A 127 4.05 7.91 17.37
N GLY A 128 3.24 6.83 17.36
CA GLY A 128 3.70 5.41 17.33
C GLY A 128 4.54 5.06 16.09
N TYR A 129 4.87 3.80 15.77
CA TYR A 129 5.86 3.40 14.73
C TYR A 129 6.11 4.36 13.59
#